data_AF-A0A925Y1K6-F1
#
_entry.id   AF-A0A925Y1K6-F1
#
_cell.length_a   1.000
_cell.length_b   1.000
_cell.length_c   1.000
_cell.angle_alpha   90.00
_cell.angle_beta   90.00
_cell.angle_gamma   90.00
#
_symmetry.space_group_name_H-M   'P 1'
#
loop_
_entity.id
_entity.type
_entity.pdbx_description
1 polymer ?
#
loop_
_entity_poly.entity_id
_entity_poly.type
_entity_poly.pdbx_seq_one_letter_code
_entity_poly.pdbx_strand_id
1 'polypeptide(L)'
;MKTRFTSEAISKGGRSGTVKSPDGLLDITLGNPLEAGIETRGPNPELLFAAAYSACYHGAVVNAAEKLGTPIHDSTVRAKVSLIEDDKGGYGLTVELHALLEGIEPDQAVRIMEAAHQTCPYSKALRGEASVTLVVDSNLLFPPPAQEKNLGRDLEVIEELPTEIQELSALMDESEKTTGKERAAVTTSILDGSE
;
A
#
# COMPACT_ATOMS: atom_id res chain seq x y z
N MET A 1 -23.24 -25.48 -16.83
CA MET A 1 -22.18 -24.45 -16.95
C MET A 1 -21.36 -24.74 -18.21
N LYS A 2 -20.74 -23.73 -18.83
CA LYS A 2 -19.85 -23.90 -20.00
C LYS A 2 -18.49 -23.28 -19.69
N THR A 3 -17.41 -24.05 -19.83
CA THR A 3 -16.04 -23.59 -19.67
C THR A 3 -15.64 -22.68 -20.83
N ARG A 4 -15.00 -21.54 -20.53
CA ARG A 4 -14.53 -20.57 -21.54
C ARG A 4 -13.09 -20.82 -21.96
N PHE A 5 -12.19 -21.02 -20.99
CA PHE A 5 -10.80 -21.41 -21.17
C PHE A 5 -10.28 -22.04 -19.87
N THR A 6 -9.11 -22.66 -19.93
CA THR A 6 -8.37 -23.20 -18.79
C THR A 6 -6.94 -22.68 -18.84
N SER A 7 -6.42 -22.22 -17.70
CA SER A 7 -5.00 -21.87 -17.51
C SER A 7 -4.42 -22.81 -16.46
N GLU A 8 -3.15 -23.18 -16.59
CA GLU A 8 -2.47 -24.09 -15.67
C GLU A 8 -1.06 -23.62 -15.33
N ALA A 9 -0.62 -23.92 -14.11
CA ALA A 9 0.72 -23.68 -13.63
C ALA A 9 1.14 -24.80 -12.67
N ILE A 10 2.43 -25.13 -12.66
CA ILE A 10 3.04 -26.17 -11.84
C ILE A 10 4.00 -25.51 -10.88
N SER A 11 3.84 -25.80 -9.59
CA SER A 11 4.79 -25.39 -8.55
C SER A 11 5.68 -26.56 -8.13
N LYS A 12 6.97 -26.29 -7.89
CA LYS A 12 7.93 -27.24 -7.30
C LYS A 12 8.69 -26.56 -6.17
N GLY A 13 8.77 -27.21 -5.00
CA GLY A 13 9.49 -26.68 -3.83
C GLY A 13 8.65 -25.82 -2.87
N GLY A 14 7.32 -25.83 -3.01
CA GLY A 14 6.41 -25.14 -2.10
C GLY A 14 6.53 -23.61 -2.19
N ARG A 15 6.29 -22.92 -1.07
CA ARG A 15 6.26 -21.45 -0.97
C ARG A 15 7.60 -20.77 -1.28
N SER A 16 8.70 -21.52 -1.18
CA SER A 16 10.07 -21.06 -1.41
C SER A 16 10.66 -21.62 -2.72
N GLY A 17 9.81 -22.21 -3.55
CA GLY A 17 10.20 -22.91 -4.77
C GLY A 17 10.07 -22.06 -6.03
N THR A 18 9.64 -22.72 -7.11
CA THR A 18 9.37 -22.09 -8.41
C THR A 18 7.97 -22.42 -8.90
N VAL A 19 7.43 -21.56 -9.77
CA VAL A 19 6.14 -21.75 -10.45
C VAL A 19 6.35 -21.55 -11.95
N LYS A 20 5.88 -22.50 -12.77
CA LYS A 20 5.97 -22.44 -14.23
C LYS A 20 4.65 -22.77 -14.89
N SER A 21 4.28 -22.07 -15.96
CA SER A 21 3.16 -22.46 -16.82
C SER A 21 3.66 -23.24 -18.05
N PRO A 22 2.91 -24.22 -18.57
CA PRO A 22 3.31 -25.01 -19.74
C PRO A 22 3.44 -24.21 -21.03
N ASP A 23 2.71 -23.09 -21.14
CA ASP A 23 2.81 -22.13 -22.25
C ASP A 23 4.01 -21.18 -22.13
N GLY A 24 4.76 -21.24 -21.03
CA GLY A 24 5.94 -20.41 -20.78
C GLY A 24 5.64 -18.95 -20.42
N LEU A 25 4.38 -18.56 -20.25
CA LEU A 25 3.99 -17.19 -19.88
C LEU A 25 4.32 -16.86 -18.41
N LEU A 26 4.48 -17.87 -17.56
CA LEU A 26 4.85 -17.76 -16.16
C LEU A 26 6.11 -18.60 -15.91
N ASP A 27 7.19 -17.98 -15.47
CA ASP A 27 8.39 -18.66 -14.95
C ASP A 27 8.97 -17.82 -13.81
N ILE A 28 8.66 -18.21 -12.58
CA ILE A 28 8.90 -17.39 -11.39
C ILE A 28 9.62 -18.20 -10.32
N THR A 29 10.66 -17.60 -9.73
CA THR A 29 11.22 -18.04 -8.44
C THR A 29 10.50 -17.32 -7.31
N LEU A 30 10.02 -18.06 -6.32
CA LEU A 30 9.24 -17.50 -5.22
C LEU A 30 10.13 -16.97 -4.09
N GLY A 31 9.72 -15.83 -3.54
CA GLY A 31 10.17 -15.36 -2.24
C GLY A 31 9.22 -15.81 -1.13
N ASN A 32 9.73 -15.94 0.09
CA ASN A 32 8.91 -16.27 1.26
C ASN A 32 9.23 -15.31 2.42
N PRO A 33 8.34 -14.36 2.77
CA PRO A 33 8.56 -13.43 3.88
C PRO A 33 8.72 -14.08 5.26
N LEU A 34 8.36 -15.35 5.40
CA LEU A 34 8.49 -16.11 6.65
C LEU A 34 9.84 -16.84 6.76
N GLU A 35 10.70 -16.76 5.74
CA GLU A 35 12.01 -17.43 5.71
C GLU A 35 13.14 -16.44 5.44
N ALA A 36 14.06 -16.33 6.40
CA ALA A 36 15.20 -15.43 6.33
C ALA A 36 16.10 -15.68 5.11
N GLY A 37 16.42 -14.62 4.38
CA GLY A 37 17.35 -14.62 3.24
C GLY A 37 16.72 -14.94 1.88
N ILE A 38 15.42 -15.25 1.83
CA ILE A 38 14.71 -15.53 0.57
C ILE A 38 13.45 -14.68 0.34
N GLU A 39 13.10 -13.81 1.27
CA GLU A 39 11.89 -12.98 1.31
C GLU A 39 11.69 -12.19 0.02
N THR A 40 12.78 -11.70 -0.56
CA THR A 40 12.77 -10.80 -1.72
C THR A 40 13.24 -11.44 -3.02
N ARG A 41 13.38 -12.79 -3.10
CA ARG A 41 13.83 -13.46 -4.34
C ARG A 41 12.84 -13.33 -5.50
N GLY A 42 11.57 -13.09 -5.18
CA GLY A 42 10.49 -12.92 -6.13
C GLY A 42 9.16 -12.79 -5.38
N PRO A 43 8.02 -12.90 -6.08
CA PRO A 43 6.73 -12.81 -5.43
C PRO A 43 6.48 -14.02 -4.53
N ASN A 44 5.71 -13.81 -3.47
CA ASN A 44 5.12 -14.88 -2.66
C ASN A 44 3.70 -15.21 -3.19
N PRO A 45 3.08 -16.32 -2.75
CA PRO A 45 1.73 -16.68 -3.16
C PRO A 45 0.68 -15.60 -2.91
N GLU A 46 0.75 -14.85 -1.81
CA GLU A 46 -0.20 -13.80 -1.47
C GLU A 46 -0.09 -12.60 -2.43
N LEU A 47 1.12 -12.23 -2.86
CA LEU A 47 1.35 -11.19 -3.85
C LEU A 47 0.85 -11.60 -5.23
N LEU A 48 1.07 -12.86 -5.62
CA LEU A 48 0.51 -13.42 -6.86
C LEU A 48 -1.03 -13.38 -6.81
N PHE A 49 -1.61 -13.74 -5.67
CA PHE A 49 -3.06 -13.66 -5.47
C PHE A 49 -3.57 -12.22 -5.49
N ALA A 50 -2.87 -11.28 -4.85
CA ALA A 50 -3.20 -9.86 -4.87
C ALA A 50 -3.22 -9.31 -6.30
N ALA A 51 -2.21 -9.65 -7.12
CA ALA A 51 -2.15 -9.24 -8.52
C ALA A 51 -3.31 -9.83 -9.34
N ALA A 52 -3.61 -11.12 -9.17
CA ALA A 52 -4.71 -11.77 -9.88
C ALA A 52 -6.08 -11.21 -9.47
N TYR A 53 -6.28 -10.98 -8.16
CA TYR A 53 -7.54 -10.49 -7.63
C TYR A 53 -7.77 -9.02 -8.00
N SER A 54 -6.76 -8.16 -7.90
CA SER A 54 -6.90 -6.75 -8.31
C SER A 54 -7.30 -6.64 -9.77
N ALA A 55 -6.65 -7.38 -10.68
CA ALA A 55 -6.97 -7.38 -12.10
C ALA A 55 -8.38 -7.92 -12.38
N CYS A 56 -8.76 -9.04 -11.74
CA CYS A 56 -10.09 -9.63 -11.92
C CYS A 56 -11.20 -8.72 -11.40
N TYR A 57 -10.98 -8.09 -10.24
CA TYR A 57 -11.93 -7.16 -9.64
C TYR A 57 -12.03 -5.85 -10.42
N HIS A 58 -10.91 -5.33 -10.94
CA HIS A 58 -10.88 -4.15 -11.80
C HIS A 58 -11.76 -4.34 -13.03
N GLY A 59 -11.64 -5.49 -13.72
CA GLY A 59 -12.54 -5.82 -14.82
C GLY A 59 -14.02 -5.84 -14.40
N ALA A 60 -14.34 -6.33 -13.20
CA ALA A 60 -15.71 -6.30 -12.68
C ALA A 60 -16.21 -4.88 -12.36
N VAL A 61 -15.34 -4.00 -11.84
CA VAL A 61 -15.62 -2.58 -11.58
C VAL A 61 -16.01 -1.85 -12.87
N VAL A 62 -15.20 -1.99 -13.92
CA VAL A 62 -15.48 -1.37 -15.23
C VAL A 62 -16.83 -1.87 -15.77
N ASN A 63 -17.06 -3.19 -15.75
CA ASN A 63 -18.34 -3.77 -16.20
C ASN A 63 -19.54 -3.32 -15.35
N ALA A 64 -19.38 -3.14 -14.04
CA ALA A 64 -20.45 -2.70 -13.14
C ALA A 64 -20.81 -1.23 -13.40
N ALA A 65 -19.79 -0.39 -13.57
CA ALA A 65 -19.93 1.01 -13.93
C ALA A 65 -20.71 1.24 -15.23
N GLU A 66 -20.36 0.50 -16.29
CA GLU A 66 -21.10 0.52 -17.56
C GLU A 66 -22.59 0.16 -17.36
N LYS A 67 -22.88 -0.91 -16.61
CA LYS A 67 -24.26 -1.36 -16.35
C LYS A 67 -25.08 -0.38 -15.52
N LEU A 68 -24.42 0.40 -14.66
CA LEU A 68 -25.05 1.45 -13.86
C LEU A 68 -25.18 2.79 -14.61
N GLY A 69 -24.76 2.85 -15.88
CA GLY A 69 -24.84 4.06 -16.70
C GLY A 69 -23.83 5.13 -16.29
N THR A 70 -22.73 4.74 -15.63
CA THR A 70 -21.66 5.64 -15.20
C THR A 70 -20.33 5.11 -15.71
N PRO A 71 -20.07 5.13 -17.04
CA PRO A 71 -18.82 4.60 -17.58
C PRO A 71 -17.62 5.32 -16.98
N ILE A 72 -16.62 4.55 -16.56
CA ILE A 72 -15.38 5.08 -15.98
C ILE A 72 -14.32 5.13 -17.07
N HIS A 73 -13.64 6.26 -17.19
CA HIS A 73 -12.57 6.45 -18.18
C HIS A 73 -11.18 6.18 -17.61
N ASP A 74 -10.97 6.45 -16.32
CA ASP A 74 -9.72 6.17 -15.62
C ASP A 74 -10.03 5.57 -14.24
N SER A 75 -9.41 4.43 -13.96
CA SER A 75 -9.56 3.76 -12.68
C SER A 75 -8.37 2.88 -12.36
N THR A 76 -8.06 2.80 -11.07
CA THR A 76 -7.02 1.92 -10.54
C THR A 76 -7.60 1.07 -9.42
N VAL A 77 -7.22 -0.21 -9.38
CA VAL A 77 -7.60 -1.12 -8.29
C VAL A 77 -6.36 -1.74 -7.68
N ARG A 78 -6.30 -1.74 -6.35
CA ARG A 78 -5.28 -2.42 -5.55
C ARG A 78 -5.96 -3.46 -4.66
N ALA A 79 -5.40 -4.67 -4.65
CA ALA A 79 -5.72 -5.66 -3.63
C ALA A 79 -4.59 -5.71 -2.60
N LYS A 80 -4.92 -5.60 -1.32
CA LYS A 80 -4.03 -5.94 -0.22
C LYS A 80 -4.45 -7.31 0.28
N VAL A 81 -3.56 -8.28 0.24
CA VAL A 81 -3.82 -9.65 0.69
C VAL A 81 -2.91 -9.93 1.86
N SER A 82 -3.48 -10.38 2.97
CA SER A 82 -2.74 -10.78 4.16
C SER A 82 -2.97 -12.26 4.42
N LEU A 83 -1.88 -12.99 4.68
CA LEU A 83 -1.94 -14.30 5.30
C LEU A 83 -2.13 -14.09 6.81
N ILE A 84 -3.18 -14.67 7.37
CA ILE A 84 -3.44 -14.66 8.80
C ILE A 84 -3.32 -16.07 9.36
N GLU A 85 -2.90 -16.18 10.62
CA GLU A 85 -2.96 -17.42 11.39
C GLU A 85 -4.12 -17.30 12.37
N ASP A 86 -4.93 -18.35 12.49
CA ASP A 86 -6.02 -18.44 13.46
C ASP A 86 -5.54 -19.01 14.80
N ASP A 87 -6.35 -18.87 15.84
CA ASP A 87 -6.02 -19.34 17.20
C ASP A 87 -5.84 -20.87 17.30
N LYS A 88 -6.16 -21.62 16.24
CA LYS A 88 -6.03 -23.09 16.15
C LYS A 88 -4.81 -23.50 15.32
N GLY A 89 -3.98 -22.55 14.87
CA GLY A 89 -2.81 -22.79 14.02
C GLY A 89 -3.16 -23.06 12.55
N GLY A 90 -4.39 -22.75 12.13
CA GLY A 90 -4.81 -22.74 10.74
C GLY A 90 -4.41 -21.43 10.05
N TYR A 91 -4.32 -21.45 8.72
CA TYR A 91 -4.07 -20.24 7.92
C TYR A 91 -5.33 -19.79 7.19
N GLY A 92 -5.54 -18.48 7.13
CA GLY A 92 -6.60 -17.83 6.38
C GLY A 92 -6.10 -16.64 5.58
N LEU A 93 -7.00 -16.04 4.79
CA LEU A 93 -6.71 -14.82 4.05
C LEU A 93 -7.67 -13.71 4.45
N THR A 94 -7.13 -12.49 4.58
CA THR A 94 -7.94 -11.26 4.57
C THR A 94 -7.57 -10.42 3.37
N VAL A 95 -8.56 -9.77 2.78
CA VAL A 95 -8.36 -8.95 1.58
C VAL A 95 -8.97 -7.56 1.76
N GLU A 96 -8.25 -6.53 1.36
CA GLU A 96 -8.81 -5.20 1.12
C GLU A 96 -8.73 -4.87 -0.37
N LEU A 97 -9.85 -4.48 -0.97
CA LEU A 97 -9.94 -4.04 -2.36
C LEU A 97 -10.14 -2.53 -2.38
N HIS A 98 -9.08 -1.83 -2.76
CA HIS A 98 -9.03 -0.38 -2.90
C HIS A 98 -9.30 -0.01 -4.35
N ALA A 99 -10.19 0.94 -4.60
CA ALA A 99 -10.44 1.44 -5.95
C ALA A 99 -10.46 2.98 -5.98
N LEU A 100 -9.69 3.54 -6.92
CA LEU A 100 -9.75 4.94 -7.33
C LEU A 100 -10.53 5.01 -8.63
N LEU A 101 -11.67 5.71 -8.63
CA LEU A 101 -12.52 5.91 -9.80
C LEU A 101 -12.56 7.42 -10.08
N GLU A 102 -11.75 7.87 -11.03
CA GLU A 102 -11.57 9.30 -11.29
C GLU A 102 -12.86 9.97 -11.77
N GLY A 103 -13.18 11.12 -11.17
CA GLY A 103 -14.39 11.89 -11.49
C GLY A 103 -15.71 11.24 -11.05
N ILE A 104 -15.68 10.18 -10.24
CA ILE A 104 -16.88 9.52 -9.71
C ILE A 104 -17.11 9.93 -8.26
N GLU A 105 -18.34 10.38 -7.96
CA GLU A 105 -18.73 10.72 -6.60
C GLU A 105 -18.63 9.51 -5.65
N PRO A 106 -18.19 9.70 -4.39
CA PRO A 106 -17.90 8.59 -3.46
C PRO A 106 -19.06 7.60 -3.30
N ASP A 107 -20.29 8.07 -3.14
CA ASP A 107 -21.47 7.20 -2.99
C ASP A 107 -21.74 6.36 -4.24
N GLN A 108 -21.49 6.92 -5.42
CA GLN A 108 -21.61 6.18 -6.68
C GLN A 108 -20.46 5.18 -6.83
N ALA A 109 -19.26 5.53 -6.41
CA ALA A 109 -18.11 4.62 -6.40
C ALA A 109 -18.36 3.40 -5.50
N VAL A 110 -18.92 3.61 -4.30
CA VAL A 110 -19.33 2.51 -3.40
C VAL A 110 -20.32 1.58 -4.11
N ARG A 111 -21.38 2.12 -4.71
CA ARG A 111 -22.38 1.30 -5.44
C ARG A 111 -21.77 0.49 -6.57
N ILE A 112 -20.86 1.08 -7.34
CA ILE A 112 -20.15 0.40 -8.42
C ILE A 112 -19.29 -0.74 -7.86
N MET A 113 -18.51 -0.47 -6.81
CA MET A 113 -17.65 -1.47 -6.17
C MET A 113 -18.48 -2.63 -5.60
N GLU A 114 -19.57 -2.36 -4.90
CA GLU A 114 -20.46 -3.42 -4.38
C GLU A 114 -21.03 -4.29 -5.50
N ALA A 115 -21.51 -3.68 -6.59
CA ALA A 115 -22.02 -4.40 -7.75
C ALA A 115 -20.93 -5.26 -8.43
N ALA A 116 -19.69 -4.73 -8.51
CA ALA A 116 -18.54 -5.48 -8.98
C ALA A 116 -18.23 -6.68 -8.09
N HIS A 117 -18.28 -6.51 -6.76
CA HIS A 117 -18.05 -7.58 -5.78
C HIS A 117 -19.06 -8.72 -5.89
N GLN A 118 -20.28 -8.46 -6.35
CA GLN A 118 -21.26 -9.52 -6.59
C GLN A 118 -20.94 -10.38 -7.82
N THR A 119 -20.19 -9.85 -8.79
CA THR A 119 -20.00 -10.48 -10.11
C THR A 119 -18.58 -10.95 -10.37
N CYS A 120 -17.57 -10.36 -9.73
CA CYS A 120 -16.17 -10.76 -9.83
C CYS A 120 -16.00 -12.25 -9.45
N PRO A 121 -15.44 -13.09 -10.35
CA PRO A 121 -15.22 -14.50 -10.07
C PRO A 121 -14.44 -14.79 -8.78
N TYR A 122 -13.40 -14.01 -8.47
CA TYR A 122 -12.59 -14.19 -7.26
C TYR A 122 -13.40 -13.85 -6.00
N SER A 123 -14.14 -12.73 -6.02
CA SER A 123 -15.04 -12.39 -4.91
C SER A 123 -16.12 -13.44 -4.67
N LYS A 124 -16.68 -14.04 -5.73
CA LYS A 124 -17.64 -15.12 -5.59
C LYS A 124 -17.03 -16.38 -5.00
N ALA A 125 -15.79 -16.69 -5.36
CA ALA A 125 -15.07 -17.87 -4.87
C ALA A 125 -14.68 -17.75 -3.38
N LEU A 126 -14.36 -16.54 -2.91
CA LEU A 126 -13.96 -16.28 -1.51
C LEU A 126 -15.13 -16.04 -0.55
N ARG A 127 -16.36 -15.95 -1.06
CA ARG A 127 -17.51 -15.55 -0.25
C ARG A 127 -17.77 -16.54 0.88
N GLY A 128 -17.69 -16.07 2.12
CA GLY A 128 -17.86 -16.88 3.33
C GLY A 128 -16.58 -17.57 3.80
N GLU A 129 -15.51 -17.53 3.02
CA GLU A 129 -14.21 -18.15 3.34
C GLU A 129 -13.18 -17.10 3.79
N ALA A 130 -13.18 -15.91 3.19
CA ALA A 130 -12.27 -14.83 3.51
C ALA A 130 -13.02 -13.52 3.80
N SER A 131 -12.47 -12.71 4.70
CA SER A 131 -12.96 -11.35 4.93
C SER A 131 -12.45 -10.45 3.81
N VAL A 132 -13.37 -9.87 3.03
CA VAL A 132 -13.05 -8.92 1.95
C VAL A 132 -13.67 -7.56 2.24
N THR A 133 -12.82 -6.55 2.43
CA THR A 133 -13.23 -5.16 2.68
C THR A 133 -13.10 -4.34 1.40
N LEU A 134 -14.09 -3.50 1.10
CA LEU A 134 -14.07 -2.58 -0.03
C LEU A 134 -13.72 -1.16 0.46
N VAL A 135 -12.77 -0.51 -0.21
CA VAL A 135 -12.30 0.84 0.14
C VAL A 135 -12.30 1.72 -1.11
N VAL A 136 -13.05 2.81 -1.09
CA VAL A 136 -12.88 3.87 -2.08
C VAL A 136 -11.61 4.63 -1.70
N ASP A 137 -10.60 4.60 -2.56
CA ASP A 137 -9.29 5.19 -2.31
C ASP A 137 -9.11 6.40 -3.24
N SER A 138 -9.01 7.59 -2.67
CA SER A 138 -8.84 8.85 -3.42
C SER A 138 -7.39 9.17 -3.78
N ASN A 139 -6.41 8.41 -3.29
CA ASN A 139 -4.98 8.70 -3.45
C ASN A 139 -4.18 7.47 -3.92
N LEU A 140 -4.83 6.59 -4.67
CA LEU A 140 -4.18 5.37 -5.17
C LEU A 140 -3.23 5.69 -6.33
N LEU A 141 -1.93 5.45 -6.12
CA LEU A 141 -0.90 5.73 -7.12
C LEU A 141 -0.60 4.52 -8.01
N PHE A 142 -0.48 4.77 -9.32
CA PHE A 142 0.02 3.82 -10.30
C PHE A 142 1.11 4.46 -11.18
N PRO A 143 2.32 3.88 -11.29
CA PRO A 143 2.78 2.70 -10.54
C PRO A 143 2.86 2.96 -9.02
N PRO A 144 2.74 1.91 -8.19
CA PRO A 144 2.85 2.09 -6.74
C PRO A 144 4.25 2.61 -6.36
N PRO A 145 4.37 3.47 -5.34
CA PRO A 145 5.66 3.99 -4.91
C PRO A 145 6.55 2.83 -4.46
N ALA A 146 7.83 2.90 -4.83
CA ALA A 146 8.82 1.91 -4.40
C ALA A 146 8.81 1.82 -2.87
N GLN A 147 8.61 0.62 -2.34
CA GLN A 147 8.77 0.37 -0.92
C GLN A 147 10.27 0.35 -0.61
N GLU A 148 10.72 1.13 0.38
CA GLU A 148 12.06 0.96 0.93
C GLU A 148 12.20 -0.49 1.42
N LYS A 149 13.21 -1.20 0.91
CA LYS A 149 13.50 -2.56 1.34
C LYS A 149 13.97 -2.47 2.78
N ASN A 150 13.09 -2.71 3.74
CA ASN A 150 13.47 -2.94 5.13
C ASN A 150 14.19 -4.30 5.21
N LEU A 151 15.45 -4.30 4.81
CA LEU A 151 16.40 -5.37 5.02
C LEU A 151 16.76 -5.34 6.51
N GLY A 152 16.16 -6.24 7.29
CA GLY A 152 16.55 -6.58 8.67
C GLY A 152 17.07 -5.41 9.52
N ARG A 153 16.17 -4.62 10.10
CA ARG A 153 16.50 -3.95 11.36
C ARG A 153 15.94 -4.82 12.46
N ASP A 154 16.85 -5.49 13.15
CA ASP A 154 16.62 -5.97 14.51
C ASP A 154 15.85 -4.87 15.26
N LEU A 155 14.72 -5.24 15.85
CA LEU A 155 14.11 -4.44 16.92
C LEU A 155 15.06 -4.51 18.13
N GLU A 156 16.22 -3.88 18.02
CA GLU A 156 16.88 -3.33 19.19
C GLU A 156 16.09 -2.07 19.56
N VAL A 157 15.34 -2.23 20.64
CA VAL A 157 14.91 -1.21 21.57
C VAL A 157 15.78 0.04 21.43
N ILE A 158 15.20 1.13 20.92
CA ILE A 158 15.78 2.46 21.09
C ILE A 158 15.50 2.86 22.55
N GLU A 159 16.26 2.28 23.47
CA GLU A 159 16.51 2.90 24.77
C GLU A 159 17.71 3.84 24.56
N GLU A 160 17.48 5.10 24.92
CA GLU A 160 18.43 6.20 25.00
C GLU A 160 18.80 6.92 23.68
N LEU A 161 18.15 8.07 23.49
CA LEU A 161 18.67 9.15 22.64
C LEU A 161 20.09 9.53 23.11
N PRO A 162 21.08 9.61 22.21
CA PRO A 162 22.41 10.07 22.56
C PRO A 162 22.37 11.47 23.19
N THR A 163 23.11 11.64 24.29
CA THR A 163 23.23 12.86 25.11
C THR A 163 23.56 14.13 24.32
N GLU A 164 24.09 13.98 23.10
CA GLU A 164 24.52 15.06 22.22
C GLU A 164 23.34 15.87 21.60
N ILE A 165 22.10 15.36 21.63
CA ILE A 165 20.92 16.11 21.16
C ILE A 165 20.26 16.94 22.28
N GLN A 166 20.48 16.61 23.56
CA GLN A 166 19.96 17.41 24.68
C GLN A 166 20.71 18.75 24.83
N GLU A 167 21.98 18.82 24.45
CA GLU A 167 22.75 20.07 24.51
C GLU A 167 22.31 21.08 23.44
N LEU A 168 21.81 20.61 22.28
CA LEU A 168 21.32 21.48 21.22
C LEU A 168 20.00 22.18 21.59
N SER A 169 19.14 21.52 22.37
CA SER A 169 17.91 22.14 22.90
C SER A 169 18.21 23.21 23.97
N ALA A 170 19.29 23.05 24.74
CA ALA A 170 19.69 24.03 25.75
C ALA A 170 20.33 25.29 25.12
N LEU A 171 21.07 25.13 24.01
CA LEU A 171 21.66 26.24 23.25
C LEU A 171 20.62 27.09 22.50
N MET A 172 19.47 26.51 22.15
CA MET A 172 18.37 27.26 21.54
C MET A 172 17.54 28.05 22.57
N ASP A 173 17.53 27.64 23.85
CA ASP A 173 16.78 28.30 24.94
C ASP A 173 17.54 29.49 25.59
N GLU A 174 18.86 29.59 25.40
CA GLU A 174 19.66 30.77 25.79
C GLU A 174 19.65 31.91 24.74
N SER A 175 19.46 31.57 23.47
CA SER A 175 19.30 32.54 22.36
C SER A 175 18.03 33.37 22.51
N GLU A 176 16.95 32.80 23.03
CA GLU A 176 15.68 33.52 23.24
C GLU A 176 15.68 34.38 24.53
N LYS A 177 16.52 34.07 25.53
CA LYS A 177 16.62 34.83 26.80
C LYS A 177 17.48 36.10 26.75
N THR A 178 18.15 36.39 25.63
CA THR A 178 18.90 37.65 25.42
C THR A 178 18.15 38.70 24.60
N THR A 179 16.84 38.58 24.47
CA THR A 179 15.98 39.65 23.91
C THR A 179 15.28 40.43 25.02
N GLY A 180 16.03 41.14 25.85
CA GLY A 180 15.39 41.78 27.00
C GLY A 180 16.18 42.79 27.82
N LYS A 181 17.30 43.37 27.36
CA LYS A 181 17.90 44.52 28.05
C LYS A 181 18.96 45.32 27.27
N GLU A 182 18.72 45.61 25.99
CA GLU A 182 19.51 46.62 25.27
C GLU A 182 18.66 47.30 24.18
N ARG A 183 17.55 47.91 24.63
CA ARG A 183 16.75 48.87 23.86
C ARG A 183 16.40 50.04 24.77
N ALA A 184 17.40 50.86 25.10
CA ALA A 184 17.25 52.26 25.53
C ALA A 184 18.62 52.85 25.86
N ALA A 185 19.41 53.17 24.84
CA ALA A 185 20.47 54.16 24.96
C ALA A 185 20.62 54.89 23.62
N VAL A 186 20.07 56.11 23.61
CA VAL A 186 20.59 57.29 22.91
C VAL A 186 20.36 57.39 21.39
N THR A 187 19.13 57.81 21.12
CA THR A 187 18.69 58.90 20.24
C THR A 187 19.78 59.85 19.68
N THR A 188 19.67 60.10 18.37
CA THR A 188 19.91 61.37 17.63
C THR A 188 21.30 62.03 17.60
N SER A 189 21.86 62.03 16.39
CA SER A 189 22.59 63.15 15.74
C SER A 189 22.38 62.99 14.22
N ILE A 190 21.38 63.65 13.64
CA ILE A 190 21.40 64.99 13.00
C ILE A 190 22.10 65.00 11.62
N LEU A 191 21.23 65.16 10.61
CA LEU A 191 21.27 65.86 9.31
C LEU A 191 22.52 66.62 8.83
N ASP A 192 22.56 66.79 7.48
CA ASP A 192 23.46 67.55 6.59
C ASP A 192 24.85 66.92 6.34
N GLY A 193 25.41 66.81 5.13
CA GLY A 193 25.28 67.60 3.90
C GLY A 193 26.69 68.11 3.52
N SER A 194 27.13 67.92 2.26
CA SER A 194 28.44 68.33 1.65
C SER A 194 29.70 67.62 2.20
N GLU A 195 30.68 67.15 1.42
CA GLU A 195 31.17 67.45 0.06
C GLU A 195 31.48 66.17 -0.74
#